data_AF-A0A969BPS5-F1
#
_entry.id   AF-A0A969BPS5-F1
#
_cell.length_a   1.000
_cell.length_b   1.000
_cell.length_c   1.000
_cell.angle_alpha   90.00
_cell.angle_beta   90.00
_cell.angle_gamma   90.00
#
_symmetry.space_group_name_H-M   'P 1'
#
loop_
_entity.id
_entity.type
_entity.pdbx_description
1 polymer ?
#
loop_
_entity_poly.entity_id
_entity_poly.type
_entity_poly.pdbx_seq_one_letter_code
_entity_poly.pdbx_strand_id
1 'polypeptide(L)'
;MSLSRGDCVEAKAEDALFAISDAQESELPGLLRLAFVNSAIDYRNSAVEARASGETSREVSLQLPCAVSAAEAQARADIMLRDIHAGRKTLELSLPQSFVSLEPGDPVEFEGAPFKVMEIEDGIARKLRLRAHEAQVYDPADAADRGILAGAPQIFGKPDLLFMDLPLADSTAPHAPWIAAQATPWPGQLALMKQTGTASFALNRLIEARATSGALIAPLAAGPLYVFDDANEIEVTLNAGALSSVSEAELLAGANGAAIGGAATGFEIVQFQNAQLIGPLSYRLTRLLRAQSGSEPEMLSSRIVGSRFVLLNAAVVQPVLPLAEAALARIWRAGPAQHDHAASSYREVTHQGA
;
A
#
# COMPACT_ATOMS: atom_id res chain seq x y z
N MET A 1 38.19 -18.53 -35.05
CA MET A 1 38.90 -19.17 -36.19
C MET A 1 38.20 -18.76 -37.48
N SER A 2 38.92 -18.39 -38.54
CA SER A 2 38.30 -17.98 -39.81
C SER A 2 38.21 -19.16 -40.76
N LEU A 3 37.03 -19.44 -41.28
CA LEU A 3 36.72 -20.42 -42.31
C LEU A 3 36.26 -19.69 -43.57
N SER A 4 36.61 -20.27 -44.71
CA SER A 4 36.20 -19.82 -46.03
C SER A 4 35.58 -20.97 -46.81
N ARG A 5 34.94 -20.66 -47.93
CA ARG A 5 34.45 -21.67 -48.87
C ARG A 5 35.54 -22.67 -49.32
N GLY A 6 36.81 -22.25 -49.35
CA GLY A 6 37.93 -23.10 -49.76
C GLY A 6 38.28 -24.19 -48.75
N ASP A 7 37.81 -24.07 -47.51
CA ASP A 7 38.05 -25.03 -46.43
C ASP A 7 36.97 -26.14 -46.39
N CYS A 8 35.90 -25.98 -47.16
CA CYS A 8 34.77 -26.92 -47.21
C CYS A 8 35.06 -28.10 -48.16
N VAL A 9 34.55 -29.27 -47.80
CA VAL A 9 34.62 -30.50 -48.60
C VAL A 9 33.23 -31.03 -48.90
N GLU A 10 33.08 -31.76 -50.00
CA GLU A 10 31.84 -32.47 -50.32
C GLU A 10 31.70 -33.70 -49.43
N ALA A 11 30.56 -33.85 -48.73
CA ALA A 11 30.29 -35.04 -47.93
C ALA A 11 29.96 -36.27 -48.79
N LYS A 12 29.37 -36.05 -49.97
CA LYS A 12 29.14 -36.99 -51.07
C LYS A 12 29.29 -36.24 -52.39
N ALA A 13 29.59 -36.96 -53.47
CA ALA A 13 29.70 -36.35 -54.79
C ALA A 13 28.42 -35.57 -55.14
N GLU A 14 28.59 -34.32 -55.58
CA GLU A 14 27.51 -33.36 -55.92
C GLU A 14 26.77 -32.71 -54.72
N ASP A 15 27.18 -32.97 -53.47
CA ASP A 15 26.63 -32.24 -52.31
C ASP A 15 27.05 -30.76 -52.33
N ALA A 16 26.16 -29.88 -51.85
CA ALA A 16 26.51 -28.48 -51.64
C ALA A 16 27.60 -28.35 -50.55
N LEU A 17 28.62 -27.53 -50.82
CA LEU A 17 29.74 -27.29 -49.88
C LEU A 17 29.29 -26.68 -48.55
N PHE A 18 28.24 -25.86 -48.59
CA PHE A 18 27.58 -25.29 -47.42
C PHE A 18 26.12 -24.97 -47.73
N ALA A 19 25.29 -24.91 -46.69
CA ALA A 19 23.92 -24.45 -46.74
C ALA A 19 23.69 -23.42 -45.63
N ILE A 20 23.18 -22.24 -46.00
CA ILE A 20 22.74 -21.22 -45.05
C ILE A 20 21.22 -21.21 -45.05
N SER A 21 20.61 -21.35 -43.89
CA SER A 21 19.18 -21.13 -43.71
C SER A 21 18.93 -19.95 -42.76
N ASP A 22 17.92 -19.16 -43.05
CA ASP A 22 17.49 -18.01 -42.24
C ASP A 22 16.04 -18.25 -41.83
N ALA A 23 15.77 -18.19 -40.53
CA ALA A 23 14.42 -18.33 -39.99
C ALA A 23 13.56 -17.13 -40.39
N GLN A 24 12.28 -17.39 -40.72
CA GLN A 24 11.36 -16.31 -41.06
C GLN A 24 11.04 -15.47 -39.82
N GLU A 25 10.77 -14.18 -40.02
CA GLU A 25 10.43 -13.26 -38.93
C GLU A 25 9.16 -13.68 -38.17
N SER A 26 8.22 -14.33 -38.85
CA SER A 26 7.01 -14.94 -38.28
C SER A 26 7.30 -16.13 -37.34
N GLU A 27 8.45 -16.78 -37.48
CA GLU A 27 8.86 -17.91 -36.65
C GLU A 27 9.58 -17.45 -35.38
N LEU A 28 10.10 -16.22 -35.34
CA LEU A 28 10.78 -15.67 -34.17
C LEU A 28 9.77 -15.16 -33.12
N PRO A 29 10.07 -15.31 -31.82
CA PRO A 29 9.22 -14.78 -30.76
C PRO A 29 9.30 -13.25 -30.67
N GLY A 30 8.16 -12.60 -30.52
CA GLY A 30 8.05 -11.17 -30.21
C GLY A 30 8.07 -10.87 -28.72
N LEU A 31 7.67 -11.85 -27.90
CA LEU A 31 7.58 -11.75 -26.45
C LEU A 31 8.23 -12.98 -25.80
N LEU A 32 9.12 -12.75 -24.84
CA LEU A 32 9.62 -13.78 -23.94
C LEU A 32 9.18 -13.46 -22.52
N ARG A 33 8.43 -14.38 -21.91
CA ARG A 33 7.99 -14.29 -20.52
C ARG A 33 8.81 -15.24 -19.67
N LEU A 34 9.43 -14.70 -18.61
CA LEU A 34 10.27 -15.47 -17.69
C LEU A 34 9.68 -15.43 -16.28
N ALA A 35 9.17 -16.56 -15.81
CA ALA A 35 8.66 -16.73 -14.45
C ALA A 35 9.77 -17.19 -13.50
N PHE A 36 9.81 -16.62 -12.29
CA PHE A 36 10.84 -16.85 -11.27
C PHE A 36 10.29 -16.60 -9.85
N VAL A 37 11.05 -16.99 -8.83
CA VAL A 37 10.77 -16.62 -7.44
C VAL A 37 11.50 -15.32 -7.13
N ASN A 38 10.80 -14.27 -6.74
CA ASN A 38 11.44 -12.97 -6.51
C ASN A 38 11.97 -12.86 -5.08
N SER A 39 13.30 -12.82 -4.94
CA SER A 39 13.99 -12.74 -3.65
C SER A 39 13.75 -11.42 -2.90
N ALA A 40 13.34 -10.36 -3.60
CA ALA A 40 13.15 -9.04 -3.02
C ALA A 40 11.75 -8.80 -2.43
N ILE A 41 10.77 -9.69 -2.68
CA ILE A 41 9.38 -9.55 -2.22
C ILE A 41 8.85 -10.84 -1.57
N ASP A 42 9.40 -11.20 -0.41
CA ASP A 42 9.00 -12.38 0.38
C ASP A 42 8.93 -13.69 -0.44
N TYR A 43 9.86 -13.87 -1.38
CA TYR A 43 9.94 -15.07 -2.23
C TYR A 43 8.63 -15.38 -2.97
N ARG A 44 7.92 -14.33 -3.41
CA ARG A 44 6.69 -14.49 -4.20
C ARG A 44 7.00 -14.84 -5.65
N ASN A 45 6.15 -15.67 -6.25
CA ASN A 45 6.20 -15.95 -7.68
C ASN A 45 5.97 -14.66 -8.48
N SER A 46 6.88 -14.37 -9.41
CA SER A 46 6.86 -13.19 -10.26
C SER A 46 7.21 -13.57 -11.70
N ALA A 47 6.93 -12.68 -12.64
CA ALA A 47 7.35 -12.85 -14.03
C ALA A 47 7.79 -11.50 -14.61
N VAL A 48 8.78 -11.57 -15.51
CA VAL A 48 9.25 -10.44 -16.32
C VAL A 48 8.97 -10.73 -17.80
N GLU A 49 8.91 -9.67 -18.59
CA GLU A 49 8.66 -9.74 -20.03
C GLU A 49 9.77 -9.01 -20.79
N ALA A 50 10.35 -9.67 -21.78
CA ALA A 50 11.22 -9.08 -22.78
C ALA A 50 10.46 -9.00 -24.11
N ARG A 51 10.56 -7.86 -24.81
CA ARG A 51 9.85 -7.62 -26.08
C ARG A 51 10.83 -7.26 -27.19
N ALA A 52 10.68 -7.90 -28.34
CA ALA A 52 11.43 -7.57 -29.54
C ALA A 52 10.71 -6.45 -30.31
N SER A 53 11.49 -5.65 -31.06
CA SER A 53 10.95 -4.64 -31.96
C SER A 53 10.57 -5.30 -33.29
N GLY A 54 9.30 -5.72 -33.43
CA GLY A 54 8.79 -6.38 -34.65
C GLY A 54 7.30 -6.69 -34.57
N GLU A 55 6.70 -7.13 -35.70
CA GLU A 55 5.26 -7.42 -35.84
C GLU A 55 4.90 -8.91 -35.58
N THR A 56 5.71 -9.63 -34.81
CA THR A 56 5.41 -11.03 -34.46
C THR A 56 4.60 -11.11 -33.16
N SER A 57 3.51 -11.89 -33.19
CA SER A 57 2.66 -12.15 -32.01
C SER A 57 3.07 -13.41 -31.24
N ARG A 58 4.19 -14.03 -31.60
CA ARG A 58 4.62 -15.31 -31.00
C ARG A 58 5.22 -15.07 -29.61
N GLU A 59 4.74 -15.81 -28.62
CA GLU A 59 5.20 -15.75 -27.23
C GLU A 59 5.92 -17.04 -26.85
N VAL A 60 7.02 -16.90 -26.10
CA VAL A 60 7.71 -18.02 -25.43
C VAL A 60 7.66 -17.76 -23.93
N SER A 61 7.12 -18.72 -23.18
CA SER A 61 7.06 -18.66 -21.71
C SER A 61 7.99 -19.71 -21.11
N LEU A 62 8.85 -19.27 -20.20
CA LEU A 62 9.82 -20.10 -19.48
C LEU A 62 9.63 -19.93 -17.97
N GLN A 63 9.86 -21.00 -17.22
CA GLN A 63 9.84 -20.97 -15.75
C GLN A 63 11.21 -21.40 -15.22
N LEU A 64 11.87 -20.51 -14.49
CA LEU A 64 13.12 -20.76 -13.81
C LEU A 64 12.85 -21.14 -12.35
N PRO A 65 13.23 -22.35 -11.89
CA PRO A 65 13.09 -22.77 -10.51
C PRO A 65 14.22 -22.21 -9.63
N CYS A 66 14.43 -20.89 -9.66
CA CYS A 66 15.43 -20.20 -8.83
C CYS A 66 14.87 -18.91 -8.22
N ALA A 67 15.49 -18.47 -7.12
CA ALA A 67 15.20 -17.21 -6.47
C ALA A 67 16.21 -16.15 -6.93
N VAL A 68 15.73 -15.11 -7.62
CA VAL A 68 16.55 -14.03 -8.18
C VAL A 68 15.85 -12.68 -8.01
N SER A 69 16.58 -11.59 -8.16
CA SER A 69 15.98 -10.25 -8.23
C SER A 69 15.24 -10.05 -9.55
N ALA A 70 14.30 -9.09 -9.57
CA ALA A 70 13.60 -8.74 -10.81
C ALA A 70 14.54 -8.16 -11.87
N ALA A 71 15.58 -7.42 -11.47
CA ALA A 71 16.59 -6.87 -12.38
C ALA A 71 17.38 -7.97 -13.08
N GLU A 72 17.88 -8.95 -12.31
CA GLU A 72 18.59 -10.11 -12.88
C GLU A 72 17.68 -10.91 -13.81
N ALA A 73 16.44 -11.16 -13.40
CA ALA A 73 15.48 -11.88 -14.24
C ALA A 73 15.22 -11.14 -15.56
N GLN A 74 15.01 -9.81 -15.52
CA GLN A 74 14.79 -9.00 -16.72
C GLN A 74 15.99 -9.03 -17.65
N ALA A 75 17.21 -8.84 -17.11
CA ALA A 75 18.44 -8.91 -17.91
C ALA A 75 18.58 -10.27 -18.60
N ARG A 76 18.29 -11.38 -17.90
CA ARG A 76 18.32 -12.73 -18.50
C ARG A 76 17.25 -12.91 -19.57
N ALA A 77 16.03 -12.41 -19.36
CA ALA A 77 14.96 -12.46 -20.36
C ALA A 77 15.34 -11.69 -21.64
N ASP A 78 15.95 -10.51 -21.49
CA ASP A 78 16.42 -9.70 -22.62
C ASP A 78 17.57 -10.36 -23.39
N ILE A 79 18.56 -10.94 -22.68
CA ILE A 79 19.64 -11.73 -23.29
C ILE A 79 19.05 -12.90 -24.08
N MET A 80 18.14 -13.68 -23.48
CA MET A 80 17.55 -14.86 -24.12
C MET A 80 16.79 -14.48 -25.40
N LEU A 81 15.98 -13.41 -25.35
CA LEU A 81 15.23 -12.97 -26.52
C LEU A 81 16.17 -12.49 -27.64
N ARG A 82 17.20 -11.71 -27.31
CA ARG A 82 18.21 -11.27 -28.27
C ARG A 82 19.00 -12.43 -28.85
N ASP A 83 19.38 -13.43 -28.04
CA ASP A 83 20.10 -14.62 -28.53
C ASP A 83 19.25 -15.45 -29.49
N ILE A 84 17.95 -15.57 -29.23
CA ILE A 84 17.01 -16.22 -30.17
C ILE A 84 17.03 -15.52 -31.53
N HIS A 85 16.95 -14.19 -31.54
CA HIS A 85 16.96 -13.36 -32.76
C HIS A 85 18.32 -13.36 -33.48
N ALA A 86 19.42 -13.23 -32.74
CA ALA A 86 20.77 -13.24 -33.30
C ALA A 86 21.08 -14.58 -33.99
N GLY A 87 20.64 -15.68 -33.39
CA GLY A 87 20.83 -17.02 -33.93
C GLY A 87 19.78 -17.50 -34.93
N ARG A 88 19.10 -16.58 -35.64
CA ARG A 88 18.13 -16.89 -36.72
C ARG A 88 18.76 -17.56 -37.94
N LYS A 89 20.06 -17.31 -38.18
CA LYS A 89 20.82 -17.91 -39.27
C LYS A 89 21.51 -19.17 -38.79
N THR A 90 21.34 -20.26 -39.52
CA THR A 90 22.11 -21.49 -39.32
C THR A 90 22.93 -21.79 -40.57
N LEU A 91 24.10 -22.37 -40.35
CA LEU A 91 25.07 -22.73 -41.38
C LEU A 91 25.40 -24.21 -41.21
N GLU A 92 25.14 -25.00 -42.24
CA GLU A 92 25.58 -26.39 -42.33
C GLU A 92 26.74 -26.45 -43.32
N LEU A 93 27.88 -27.03 -42.93
CA LEU A 93 29.03 -27.22 -43.80
C LEU A 93 29.79 -28.48 -43.44
N SER A 94 30.60 -28.98 -44.37
CA SER A 94 31.45 -30.14 -44.13
C SER A 94 32.93 -29.75 -44.24
N LEU A 95 33.73 -30.15 -43.26
CA LEU A 95 35.16 -29.85 -43.16
C LEU A 95 36.01 -31.14 -43.23
N PRO A 96 37.26 -31.05 -43.70
CA PRO A 96 38.18 -32.18 -43.65
C PRO A 96 38.63 -32.48 -42.21
N GLN A 97 39.12 -33.70 -41.99
CA GLN A 97 39.61 -34.18 -40.68
C GLN A 97 40.79 -33.36 -40.12
N SER A 98 41.44 -32.50 -40.93
CA SER A 98 42.46 -31.56 -40.44
C SER A 98 41.92 -30.54 -39.44
N PHE A 99 40.61 -30.29 -39.43
CA PHE A 99 39.93 -29.38 -38.50
C PHE A 99 39.44 -30.11 -37.23
N VAL A 100 40.11 -31.19 -36.82
CA VAL A 100 39.76 -31.99 -35.62
C VAL A 100 39.76 -31.18 -34.32
N SER A 101 40.49 -30.06 -34.27
CA SER A 101 40.57 -29.19 -33.10
C SER A 101 39.29 -28.39 -32.83
N LEU A 102 38.33 -28.34 -33.77
CA LEU A 102 37.04 -27.70 -33.55
C LEU A 102 36.14 -28.57 -32.68
N GLU A 103 35.56 -27.96 -31.65
CA GLU A 103 34.63 -28.56 -30.71
C GLU A 103 33.27 -27.82 -30.68
N PRO A 104 32.18 -28.49 -30.28
CA PRO A 104 30.90 -27.81 -30.04
C PRO A 104 31.07 -26.70 -29.00
N GLY A 105 30.61 -25.49 -29.34
CA GLY A 105 30.75 -24.29 -28.53
C GLY A 105 31.78 -23.29 -29.07
N ASP A 106 32.68 -23.72 -29.97
CA ASP A 106 33.71 -22.85 -30.50
C ASP A 106 33.16 -21.71 -31.37
N PRO A 107 33.69 -20.48 -31.21
CA PRO A 107 33.37 -19.37 -32.09
C PRO A 107 34.18 -19.46 -33.39
N VAL A 108 33.46 -19.40 -34.51
CA VAL A 108 34.01 -19.53 -35.85
C VAL A 108 33.48 -18.38 -36.69
N GLU A 109 34.34 -17.80 -37.51
CA GLU A 109 33.96 -16.79 -38.49
C GLU A 109 33.89 -17.46 -39.85
N PHE A 110 32.75 -17.37 -40.54
CA PHE A 110 32.57 -17.91 -41.88
C PHE A 110 32.20 -16.78 -42.84
N GLU A 111 33.03 -16.55 -43.86
CA GLU A 111 32.85 -15.45 -44.83
C GLU A 111 32.63 -14.07 -44.19
N GLY A 112 33.31 -13.79 -43.07
CA GLY A 112 33.22 -12.52 -42.35
C GLY A 112 32.01 -12.39 -41.39
N ALA A 113 31.22 -13.46 -41.23
CA ALA A 113 30.10 -13.51 -40.29
C ALA A 113 30.40 -14.43 -39.09
N PRO A 114 30.05 -14.03 -37.86
CA PRO A 114 30.31 -14.83 -36.67
C PRO A 114 29.25 -15.92 -36.46
N PHE A 115 29.74 -17.14 -36.25
CA PHE A 115 28.97 -18.33 -35.94
C PHE A 115 29.55 -19.04 -34.72
N LYS A 116 28.73 -19.91 -34.12
CA LYS A 116 29.12 -20.82 -33.05
C LYS A 116 28.80 -22.24 -33.46
N VAL A 117 29.76 -23.15 -33.28
CA VAL A 117 29.54 -24.58 -33.55
C VAL A 117 28.53 -25.12 -32.54
N MET A 118 27.44 -25.72 -33.03
CA MET A 118 26.39 -26.29 -32.18
C MET A 118 26.49 -27.81 -32.11
N GLU A 119 26.76 -28.43 -33.26
CA GLU A 119 26.82 -29.88 -33.42
C GLU A 119 27.92 -30.24 -34.42
N ILE A 120 28.61 -31.35 -34.16
CA ILE A 120 29.59 -31.93 -35.07
C ILE A 120 29.26 -33.41 -35.21
N GLU A 121 29.04 -33.87 -36.44
CA GLU A 121 28.95 -35.29 -36.79
C GLU A 121 30.25 -35.72 -37.48
N ASP A 122 31.01 -36.60 -36.82
CA ASP A 122 32.27 -37.11 -37.34
C ASP A 122 32.06 -38.37 -38.20
N GLY A 123 32.49 -38.30 -39.46
CA GLY A 123 32.47 -39.41 -40.42
C GLY A 123 33.67 -39.35 -41.37
N ILE A 124 33.43 -39.51 -42.68
CA ILE A 124 34.48 -39.34 -43.70
C ILE A 124 34.93 -37.86 -43.77
N ALA A 125 33.97 -36.94 -43.66
CA ALA A 125 34.17 -35.52 -43.41
C ALA A 125 33.50 -35.16 -42.07
N ARG A 126 33.94 -34.08 -41.42
CA ARG A 126 33.30 -33.54 -40.21
C ARG A 126 32.15 -32.64 -40.65
N LYS A 127 30.90 -33.04 -40.40
CA LYS A 127 29.74 -32.18 -40.69
C LYS A 127 29.47 -31.31 -39.49
N LEU A 128 29.46 -30.00 -39.69
CA LEU A 128 29.21 -29.02 -38.64
C LEU A 128 27.87 -28.33 -38.88
N ARG A 129 27.08 -28.22 -37.81
CA ARG A 129 25.98 -27.27 -37.75
C ARG A 129 26.38 -26.11 -36.87
N LEU A 130 26.33 -24.92 -37.43
CA LEU A 130 26.65 -23.68 -36.76
C LEU A 130 25.43 -22.77 -36.69
N ARG A 131 25.38 -21.94 -35.65
CA ARG A 131 24.34 -20.93 -35.44
C ARG A 131 25.00 -19.56 -35.37
N ALA A 132 24.38 -18.55 -35.99
CA ALA A 132 24.87 -17.18 -35.88
C ALA A 132 24.99 -16.75 -34.42
N HIS A 133 26.04 -16.01 -34.10
CA HIS A 133 26.38 -15.68 -32.72
C HIS A 133 26.87 -14.23 -32.64
N GLU A 134 26.24 -13.45 -31.76
CA GLU A 134 26.70 -12.10 -31.41
C GLU A 134 27.17 -12.05 -29.95
N ALA A 135 28.47 -11.83 -29.72
CA ALA A 135 29.05 -11.83 -28.37
C ALA A 135 28.52 -10.68 -27.48
N GLN A 136 28.13 -9.55 -28.08
CA GLN A 136 27.62 -8.38 -27.37
C GLN A 136 26.27 -8.63 -26.68
N VAL A 137 25.54 -9.69 -27.07
CA VAL A 137 24.25 -10.03 -26.48
C VAL A 137 24.37 -10.42 -25.00
N TYR A 138 25.53 -10.95 -24.58
CA TYR A 138 25.74 -11.47 -23.23
C TYR A 138 26.19 -10.43 -22.20
N ASP A 139 26.36 -9.16 -22.60
CA ASP A 139 26.71 -8.04 -21.72
C ASP A 139 25.61 -6.95 -21.76
N PRO A 140 24.39 -7.23 -21.24
CA PRO A 140 23.32 -6.25 -21.24
C PRO A 140 23.59 -5.12 -20.24
N ALA A 141 23.09 -3.93 -20.55
CA ALA A 141 23.05 -2.83 -19.59
C ALA A 141 22.29 -3.23 -18.32
N ASP A 142 22.76 -2.78 -17.16
CA ASP A 142 22.12 -3.05 -15.87
C ASP A 142 20.65 -2.64 -15.90
N ALA A 143 19.76 -3.62 -15.68
CA ALA A 143 18.35 -3.34 -15.46
C ALA A 143 18.19 -2.62 -14.11
N ALA A 144 17.44 -1.52 -14.10
CA ALA A 144 17.17 -0.80 -12.86
C ALA A 144 16.46 -1.72 -11.86
N ASP A 145 17.03 -1.85 -10.66
CA ASP A 145 16.40 -2.60 -9.58
C ASP A 145 15.11 -1.90 -9.15
N ARG A 146 13.98 -2.54 -9.45
CA ARG A 146 12.66 -2.12 -8.97
C ARG A 146 12.33 -2.91 -7.71
N GLY A 147 13.13 -2.71 -6.67
CA GLY A 147 12.83 -3.22 -5.33
C GLY A 147 11.55 -2.57 -4.81
N ILE A 148 10.46 -3.33 -4.71
CA ILE A 148 9.31 -2.93 -3.91
C ILE A 148 9.72 -3.16 -2.45
N LEU A 149 10.03 -2.08 -1.72
CA LEU A 149 10.19 -2.17 -0.28
C LEU A 149 8.87 -2.68 0.31
N ALA A 150 8.84 -3.95 0.74
CA ALA A 150 7.76 -4.44 1.58
C ALA A 150 7.76 -3.59 2.86
N GLY A 151 6.74 -2.72 2.99
CA GLY A 151 6.61 -1.89 4.19
C GLY A 151 6.52 -2.77 5.43
N ALA A 152 7.20 -2.38 6.51
CA ALA A 152 7.11 -3.09 7.78
C ALA A 152 5.64 -3.25 8.21
N PRO A 153 5.25 -4.39 8.81
CA PRO A 153 3.88 -4.61 9.24
C PRO A 153 3.47 -3.53 10.24
N GLN A 154 2.36 -2.84 9.93
CA GLN A 154 1.87 -1.75 10.75
C GLN A 154 1.25 -2.30 12.04
N ILE A 155 1.87 -2.02 13.18
CA ILE A 155 1.36 -2.42 14.49
C ILE A 155 0.38 -1.37 14.99
N PHE A 156 -0.86 -1.79 15.26
CA PHE A 156 -1.89 -0.92 15.82
C PHE A 156 -1.88 -1.00 17.35
N GLY A 157 -1.70 0.15 18.00
CA GLY A 157 -1.86 0.29 19.44
C GLY A 157 -3.33 0.30 19.87
N LYS A 158 -3.56 0.36 21.19
CA LYS A 158 -4.92 0.53 21.75
C LYS A 158 -5.47 1.91 21.39
N PRO A 159 -6.69 2.02 20.85
CA PRO A 159 -7.29 3.32 20.57
C PRO A 159 -7.59 4.09 21.86
N ASP A 160 -7.55 5.41 21.79
CA ASP A 160 -8.17 6.29 22.77
C ASP A 160 -9.67 6.36 22.48
N LEU A 161 -10.49 6.05 23.48
CA LEU A 161 -11.93 5.90 23.34
C LEU A 161 -12.61 6.74 24.43
N LEU A 162 -13.37 7.74 24.01
CA LEU A 162 -14.07 8.66 24.89
C LEU A 162 -15.57 8.52 24.70
N PHE A 163 -16.26 8.13 25.77
CA PHE A 163 -17.71 8.18 25.88
C PHE A 163 -18.11 9.55 26.45
N MET A 164 -19.10 10.17 25.83
CA MET A 164 -19.62 11.48 26.18
C MET A 164 -21.14 11.41 26.26
N ASP A 165 -21.69 11.54 27.45
CA ASP A 165 -23.14 11.67 27.65
C ASP A 165 -23.50 13.14 27.36
N LEU A 166 -23.93 13.41 26.13
CA LEU A 166 -24.23 14.76 25.66
C LEU A 166 -25.74 15.00 25.67
N PRO A 167 -26.22 16.09 26.30
CA PRO A 167 -27.59 16.55 26.09
C PRO A 167 -27.64 17.13 24.68
N LEU A 168 -28.18 16.39 23.72
CA LEU A 168 -28.40 16.88 22.35
C LEU A 168 -29.89 16.73 22.02
N ALA A 169 -30.58 17.87 21.96
CA ALA A 169 -32.04 17.95 21.80
C ALA A 169 -32.57 17.35 20.48
N ASP A 170 -31.70 17.22 19.47
CA ASP A 170 -32.01 16.75 18.12
C ASP A 170 -31.44 15.35 17.81
N SER A 171 -30.89 14.65 18.81
CA SER A 171 -30.39 13.29 18.64
C SER A 171 -31.52 12.27 18.51
N THR A 172 -31.32 11.28 17.63
CA THR A 172 -32.23 10.14 17.47
C THR A 172 -32.24 9.17 18.65
N ALA A 173 -31.23 9.22 19.53
CA ALA A 173 -31.10 8.37 20.71
C ALA A 173 -30.51 9.18 21.88
N PRO A 174 -31.31 10.00 22.58
CA PRO A 174 -30.81 10.91 23.63
C PRO A 174 -30.22 10.17 24.83
N HIS A 175 -30.59 8.91 25.04
CA HIS A 175 -30.07 8.05 26.11
C HIS A 175 -28.76 7.33 25.75
N ALA A 176 -28.31 7.41 24.49
CA ALA A 176 -27.09 6.75 24.04
C ALA A 176 -25.90 7.71 24.06
N PRO A 177 -24.74 7.29 24.62
CA PRO A 177 -23.55 8.14 24.67
C PRO A 177 -23.02 8.39 23.27
N TRP A 178 -22.34 9.53 23.10
CA TRP A 178 -21.53 9.80 21.92
C TRP A 178 -20.12 9.25 22.12
N ILE A 179 -19.56 8.67 21.08
CA ILE A 179 -18.27 8.00 21.12
C ILE A 179 -17.33 8.70 20.16
N ALA A 180 -16.25 9.24 20.70
CA ALA A 180 -15.09 9.69 19.95
C ALA A 180 -13.96 8.66 20.10
N ALA A 181 -13.40 8.24 18.97
CA ALA A 181 -12.27 7.31 18.96
C ALA A 181 -11.10 7.87 18.16
N GLN A 182 -9.89 7.66 18.67
CA GLN A 182 -8.64 8.05 18.04
C GLN A 182 -7.66 6.89 18.10
N ALA A 183 -6.92 6.66 17.01
CA ALA A 183 -5.77 5.77 17.01
C ALA A 183 -4.66 6.34 16.14
N THR A 184 -3.41 6.09 16.54
CA THR A 184 -2.21 6.45 15.77
C THR A 184 -1.30 5.23 15.68
N PRO A 185 -1.20 4.58 14.50
CA PRO A 185 -1.89 4.88 13.24
C PRO A 185 -3.39 4.50 13.25
N TRP A 186 -4.16 5.10 12.32
CA TRP A 186 -5.57 4.75 12.12
C TRP A 186 -5.68 3.45 11.30
N PRO A 187 -6.37 2.40 11.80
CA PRO A 187 -6.48 1.11 11.11
C PRO A 187 -7.46 1.09 9.93
N GLY A 188 -8.02 2.23 9.54
CA GLY A 188 -9.11 2.33 8.57
C GLY A 188 -10.48 2.29 9.26
N GLN A 189 -10.71 1.30 10.12
CA GLN A 189 -11.96 1.19 10.89
C GLN A 189 -11.72 0.54 12.25
N LEU A 190 -12.42 1.01 13.28
CA LEU A 190 -12.47 0.35 14.59
C LEU A 190 -13.79 -0.39 14.77
N ALA A 191 -13.74 -1.59 15.32
CA ALA A 191 -14.91 -2.33 15.76
C ALA A 191 -15.22 -1.99 17.22
N LEU A 192 -16.39 -1.40 17.46
CA LEU A 192 -16.95 -1.22 18.81
C LEU A 192 -17.79 -2.46 19.15
N MET A 193 -17.33 -3.17 20.16
CA MET A 193 -17.92 -4.40 20.67
C MET A 193 -18.57 -4.14 22.02
N LYS A 194 -19.72 -4.76 22.26
CA LYS A 194 -20.45 -4.69 23.53
C LYS A 194 -20.48 -6.07 24.18
N GLN A 195 -20.27 -6.12 25.48
CA GLN A 195 -20.40 -7.37 26.24
C GLN A 195 -21.86 -7.87 26.23
N THR A 196 -22.05 -9.16 25.92
CA THR A 196 -23.37 -9.82 25.89
C THR A 196 -23.48 -10.98 26.88
N GLY A 197 -22.37 -11.48 27.40
CA GLY A 197 -22.29 -12.54 28.43
C GLY A 197 -21.10 -12.31 29.35
N THR A 198 -20.70 -13.28 30.17
CA THR A 198 -19.59 -13.11 31.14
C THR A 198 -18.23 -12.86 30.49
N ALA A 199 -17.97 -13.42 29.31
CA ALA A 199 -16.72 -13.24 28.54
C ALA A 199 -16.96 -13.05 27.03
N SER A 200 -18.21 -12.82 26.63
CA SER A 200 -18.62 -12.77 25.22
C SER A 200 -18.90 -11.35 24.79
N PHE A 201 -18.41 -10.98 23.61
CA PHE A 201 -18.61 -9.67 23.00
C PHE A 201 -19.25 -9.80 21.62
N ALA A 202 -20.21 -8.93 21.32
CA ALA A 202 -20.83 -8.83 20.00
C ALA A 202 -20.51 -7.48 19.37
N LEU A 203 -20.37 -7.45 18.04
CA LEU A 203 -20.21 -6.21 17.29
C LEU A 203 -21.46 -5.34 17.48
N ASN A 204 -21.24 -4.10 17.92
CA ASN A 204 -22.31 -3.12 18.07
C ASN A 204 -22.30 -2.09 16.94
N ARG A 205 -21.12 -1.56 16.62
CA ARG A 205 -20.93 -0.52 15.62
C ARG A 205 -19.51 -0.52 15.07
N LEU A 206 -19.38 -0.07 13.84
CA LEU A 206 -18.09 0.24 13.23
C LEU A 206 -17.85 1.75 13.27
N ILE A 207 -16.64 2.16 13.65
CA ILE A 207 -16.20 3.56 13.66
C ILE A 207 -15.27 3.75 12.47
N GLU A 208 -15.76 4.45 11.45
CA GLU A 208 -15.12 4.57 10.13
C GLU A 208 -14.08 5.69 10.06
N ALA A 209 -14.24 6.72 10.89
CA ALA A 209 -13.38 7.89 10.90
C ALA A 209 -12.81 8.15 12.30
N ARG A 210 -11.56 8.61 12.34
CA ARG A 210 -10.96 9.12 13.58
C ARG A 210 -11.64 10.42 13.99
N ALA A 211 -11.97 10.55 15.27
CA ALA A 211 -12.46 11.81 15.82
C ALA A 211 -11.36 12.88 15.81
N THR A 212 -11.73 14.14 15.57
CA THR A 212 -10.83 15.27 15.78
C THR A 212 -10.92 15.67 17.24
N SER A 213 -9.99 15.13 18.04
CA SER A 213 -9.94 15.33 19.49
C SER A 213 -8.59 15.90 19.95
N GLY A 214 -8.60 16.46 21.14
CA GLY A 214 -7.47 17.13 21.76
C GLY A 214 -7.70 17.40 23.24
N ALA A 215 -6.91 18.32 23.78
CA ALA A 215 -7.08 18.81 25.13
C ALA A 215 -6.83 20.32 25.21
N LEU A 216 -7.52 20.98 26.14
CA LEU A 216 -7.29 22.38 26.46
C LEU A 216 -5.87 22.59 26.97
N ILE A 217 -5.20 23.63 26.49
CA ILE A 217 -3.87 24.05 26.97
C ILE A 217 -3.93 25.26 27.91
N ALA A 218 -5.07 25.95 27.96
CA ALA A 218 -5.38 27.01 28.91
C ALA A 218 -6.72 26.73 29.61
N PRO A 219 -6.94 27.20 30.86
CA PRO A 219 -8.24 27.15 31.50
C PRO A 219 -9.29 27.93 30.70
N LEU A 220 -10.53 27.46 30.71
CA LEU A 220 -11.67 28.15 30.09
C LEU A 220 -12.66 28.57 31.18
N ALA A 221 -12.82 29.87 31.38
CA ALA A 221 -13.80 30.40 32.33
C ALA A 221 -15.25 30.23 31.81
N ALA A 222 -16.22 30.31 32.73
CA ALA A 222 -17.62 30.42 32.35
C ALA A 222 -17.85 31.64 31.45
N GLY A 223 -18.73 31.47 30.46
CA GLY A 223 -19.07 32.51 29.50
C GLY A 223 -20.54 32.94 29.63
N PRO A 224 -20.94 33.99 28.88
CA PRO A 224 -22.33 34.38 28.80
C PRO A 224 -23.16 33.32 28.05
N LEU A 225 -24.42 33.16 28.46
CA LEU A 225 -25.39 32.29 27.80
C LEU A 225 -26.15 33.06 26.71
N TYR A 226 -26.52 32.36 25.64
CA TYR A 226 -27.42 32.84 24.58
C TYR A 226 -26.92 34.04 23.75
N VAL A 227 -25.65 34.43 23.91
CA VAL A 227 -24.98 35.48 23.14
C VAL A 227 -23.57 35.04 22.77
N PHE A 228 -22.94 35.75 21.84
CA PHE A 228 -21.53 35.53 21.52
C PHE A 228 -20.63 35.87 22.71
N ASP A 229 -19.73 34.93 23.00
CA ASP A 229 -18.63 35.11 23.93
C ASP A 229 -17.39 35.53 23.13
N ASP A 230 -17.16 36.84 23.11
CA ASP A 230 -15.97 37.48 22.52
C ASP A 230 -14.86 37.72 23.56
N ALA A 231 -15.11 37.43 24.85
CA ALA A 231 -14.18 37.70 25.94
C ALA A 231 -13.29 36.49 26.26
N ASN A 232 -13.84 35.28 26.18
CA ASN A 232 -13.08 34.05 26.39
C ASN A 232 -12.57 33.49 25.06
N GLU A 233 -11.43 32.81 25.14
CA GLU A 233 -10.82 32.09 24.03
C GLU A 233 -10.56 30.64 24.45
N ILE A 234 -10.72 29.70 23.51
CA ILE A 234 -10.37 28.31 23.73
C ILE A 234 -9.01 28.06 23.08
N GLU A 235 -8.02 27.71 23.88
CA GLU A 235 -6.75 27.21 23.37
C GLU A 235 -6.69 25.69 23.52
N VAL A 236 -6.51 24.99 22.40
CA VAL A 236 -6.55 23.52 22.32
C VAL A 236 -5.38 22.99 21.51
N THR A 237 -4.80 21.87 21.94
CA THR A 237 -3.89 21.06 21.11
C THR A 237 -4.58 19.77 20.70
N LEU A 238 -4.65 19.52 19.40
CA LEU A 238 -5.26 18.33 18.81
C LEU A 238 -4.26 17.18 18.76
N ASN A 239 -4.77 15.95 18.88
CA ASN A 239 -3.99 14.74 18.66
C ASN A 239 -3.82 14.46 17.15
N ALA A 240 -4.84 14.79 16.35
CA ALA A 240 -4.83 14.70 14.89
C ALA A 240 -5.99 15.52 14.30
N GLY A 241 -5.87 15.90 13.03
CA GLY A 241 -6.91 16.65 12.31
C GLY A 241 -6.60 18.15 12.21
N ALA A 242 -7.60 18.92 11.79
CA ALA A 242 -7.52 20.36 11.64
C ALA A 242 -8.87 20.99 11.98
N LEU A 243 -8.84 22.26 12.38
CA LEU A 243 -10.03 23.08 12.63
C LEU A 243 -10.03 24.24 11.64
N SER A 244 -11.21 24.65 11.21
CA SER A 244 -11.41 25.74 10.25
C SER A 244 -12.43 26.74 10.77
N SER A 245 -12.22 28.02 10.44
CA SER A 245 -13.23 29.04 10.67
C SER A 245 -14.45 28.82 9.77
N VAL A 246 -15.61 29.25 10.23
CA VAL A 246 -16.88 29.24 9.50
C VAL A 246 -17.49 30.63 9.48
N SER A 247 -18.42 30.88 8.56
CA SER A 247 -19.23 32.09 8.59
C SER A 247 -20.18 32.09 9.80
N GLU A 248 -20.63 33.28 10.21
CA GLU A 248 -21.63 33.40 11.28
C GLU A 248 -22.92 32.66 10.95
N ALA A 249 -23.36 32.69 9.68
CA ALA A 249 -24.54 31.97 9.24
C ALA A 249 -24.39 30.45 9.38
N GLU A 250 -23.24 29.89 9.02
CA GLU A 250 -22.95 28.46 9.19
C GLU A 250 -22.87 28.06 10.66
N LEU A 251 -22.25 28.91 11.49
CA LEU A 251 -22.17 28.69 12.93
C LEU A 251 -23.57 28.62 13.55
N LEU A 252 -24.44 29.59 13.24
CA LEU A 252 -25.82 29.61 13.71
C LEU A 252 -26.66 28.46 13.13
N ALA A 253 -26.23 27.86 12.02
CA ALA A 253 -26.81 26.63 11.47
C ALA A 253 -26.28 25.34 12.14
N GLY A 254 -25.44 25.45 13.17
CA GLY A 254 -24.93 24.31 13.94
C GLY A 254 -23.50 23.88 13.58
N ALA A 255 -22.79 24.59 12.71
CA ALA A 255 -21.40 24.25 12.38
C ALA A 255 -20.46 24.44 13.58
N ASN A 256 -19.28 23.82 13.51
CA ASN A 256 -18.22 23.93 14.51
C ASN A 256 -18.64 23.61 15.97
N GLY A 257 -19.61 22.71 16.15
CA GLY A 257 -19.92 22.16 17.46
C GLY A 257 -18.75 21.36 18.03
N ALA A 258 -18.43 21.55 19.30
CA ALA A 258 -17.42 20.81 20.02
C ALA A 258 -17.87 20.51 21.46
N ALA A 259 -17.51 19.34 21.98
CA ALA A 259 -17.68 18.99 23.38
C ALA A 259 -16.38 19.21 24.14
N ILE A 260 -16.46 19.90 25.28
CA ILE A 260 -15.33 20.16 26.17
C ILE A 260 -15.62 19.61 27.55
N GLY A 261 -14.74 18.76 28.07
CA GLY A 261 -14.85 18.27 29.44
C GLY A 261 -14.24 16.91 29.70
N GLY A 262 -14.94 16.09 30.47
CA GLY A 262 -14.48 14.75 30.83
C GLY A 262 -15.55 13.97 31.58
N ALA A 263 -15.41 12.65 31.63
CA ALA A 263 -16.42 11.76 32.22
C ALA A 263 -16.80 12.12 33.67
N ALA A 264 -15.88 12.68 34.46
CA ALA A 264 -16.15 13.08 35.85
C ALA A 264 -16.73 14.49 36.01
N THR A 265 -16.56 15.35 34.99
CA THR A 265 -16.94 16.78 35.04
C THR A 265 -18.03 17.13 34.04
N GLY A 266 -18.54 16.13 33.33
CA GLY A 266 -19.44 16.27 32.19
C GLY A 266 -18.86 17.09 31.04
N PHE A 267 -19.68 17.30 30.02
CA PHE A 267 -19.28 17.90 28.75
C PHE A 267 -20.15 19.11 28.41
N GLU A 268 -19.52 20.27 28.33
CA GLU A 268 -20.13 21.48 27.80
C GLU A 268 -20.01 21.44 26.28
N ILE A 269 -21.12 21.69 25.59
CA ILE A 269 -21.15 21.83 24.15
C ILE A 269 -20.93 23.30 23.83
N VAL A 270 -19.93 23.58 23.01
CA VAL A 270 -19.60 24.92 22.54
C VAL A 270 -19.60 24.94 21.02
N GLN A 271 -19.79 26.12 20.43
CA GLN A 271 -19.47 26.35 19.02
C GLN A 271 -18.47 27.49 18.90
N PHE A 272 -17.68 27.48 17.82
CA PHE A 272 -16.67 28.52 17.58
C PHE A 272 -16.69 29.00 16.13
N GLN A 273 -16.64 30.32 15.94
CA GLN A 273 -16.59 30.88 14.58
C GLN A 273 -15.19 30.82 14.00
N ASN A 274 -14.19 31.27 14.78
CA ASN A 274 -12.83 31.45 14.29
C ASN A 274 -11.93 30.34 14.81
N ALA A 275 -11.11 29.76 13.94
CA ALA A 275 -10.06 28.83 14.31
C ALA A 275 -8.71 29.32 13.76
N GLN A 276 -7.87 29.83 14.65
CA GLN A 276 -6.53 30.30 14.32
C GLN A 276 -5.48 29.28 14.73
N LEU A 277 -4.64 28.83 13.80
CA LEU A 277 -3.49 27.98 14.11
C LEU A 277 -2.41 28.83 14.82
N ILE A 278 -2.08 28.47 16.06
CA ILE A 278 -1.08 29.16 16.90
C ILE A 278 0.19 28.32 17.13
N GLY A 279 0.19 27.07 16.69
CA GLY A 279 1.33 26.16 16.76
C GLY A 279 1.04 24.80 16.12
N PRO A 280 1.98 23.84 16.15
CA PRO A 280 1.75 22.49 15.61
C PRO A 280 0.54 21.82 16.27
N LEU A 281 -0.53 21.61 15.49
CA LEU A 281 -1.82 21.08 15.97
C LEU A 281 -2.48 21.91 17.10
N SER A 282 -1.99 23.11 17.38
CA SER A 282 -2.52 23.98 18.43
C SER A 282 -3.32 25.13 17.83
N TYR A 283 -4.54 25.31 18.32
CA TYR A 283 -5.49 26.29 17.81
C TYR A 283 -6.01 27.19 18.93
N ARG A 284 -6.23 28.45 18.58
CA ARG A 284 -7.02 29.41 19.34
C ARG A 284 -8.37 29.57 18.67
N LEU A 285 -9.44 29.36 19.43
CA LEU A 285 -10.82 29.46 18.97
C LEU A 285 -11.48 30.65 19.65
N THR A 286 -12.14 31.51 18.86
CA THR A 286 -12.78 32.74 19.35
C THR A 286 -14.16 32.94 18.74
N ARG A 287 -14.90 33.91 19.30
CA ARG A 287 -16.31 34.19 18.96
C ARG A 287 -17.15 32.95 19.17
N LEU A 288 -17.29 32.61 20.44
CA LEU A 288 -17.83 31.34 20.90
C LEU A 288 -19.33 31.44 21.17
N LEU A 289 -20.07 30.35 20.99
CA LEU A 289 -21.38 30.14 21.59
C LEU A 289 -21.24 29.07 22.65
N ARG A 290 -21.60 29.42 23.88
CA ARG A 290 -21.35 28.60 25.08
C ARG A 290 -22.59 27.79 25.46
N ALA A 291 -22.38 26.68 26.14
CA ALA A 291 -23.43 25.85 26.73
C ALA A 291 -24.61 25.54 25.79
N GLN A 292 -24.30 25.12 24.56
CA GLN A 292 -25.30 24.84 23.54
C GLN A 292 -26.03 23.52 23.81
N SER A 293 -27.17 23.35 23.15
CA SER A 293 -27.96 22.11 23.09
C SER A 293 -28.44 21.52 24.42
N GLY A 294 -28.53 22.31 25.49
CA GLY A 294 -28.95 21.83 26.81
C GLY A 294 -27.80 21.52 27.76
N SER A 295 -26.58 21.95 27.43
CA SER A 295 -25.37 21.76 28.26
C SER A 295 -25.12 22.90 29.26
N GLU A 296 -26.10 23.76 29.54
CA GLU A 296 -25.99 24.82 30.57
C GLU A 296 -25.59 24.30 31.96
N PRO A 297 -26.13 23.17 32.46
CA PRO A 297 -25.69 22.62 33.75
C PRO A 297 -24.22 22.17 33.75
N GLU A 298 -23.67 21.87 32.57
CA GLU A 298 -22.29 21.42 32.38
C GLU A 298 -21.29 22.58 32.27
N MET A 299 -21.75 23.82 32.22
CA MET A 299 -20.87 24.99 32.18
C MET A 299 -20.30 25.28 33.58
N LEU A 300 -19.11 24.74 33.84
CA LEU A 300 -18.37 24.97 35.08
C LEU A 300 -17.84 26.41 35.18
N SER A 301 -17.59 26.87 36.41
CA SER A 301 -16.97 28.18 36.66
C SER A 301 -15.62 28.34 35.95
N SER A 302 -14.85 27.26 35.89
CA SER A 302 -13.66 27.14 35.05
C SER A 302 -13.41 25.69 34.69
N ARG A 303 -13.22 25.42 33.40
CA ARG A 303 -12.61 24.17 32.93
C ARG A 303 -11.10 24.27 33.04
N ILE A 304 -10.47 23.19 33.49
CA ILE A 304 -9.02 23.15 33.72
C ILE A 304 -8.26 22.78 32.45
N VAL A 305 -6.97 23.12 32.43
CA VAL A 305 -6.01 22.60 31.44
C VAL A 305 -6.09 21.07 31.43
N GLY A 306 -6.03 20.46 30.24
CA GLY A 306 -6.14 19.02 30.05
C GLY A 306 -7.57 18.49 29.90
N SER A 307 -8.61 19.33 30.08
CA SER A 307 -9.98 18.96 29.71
C SER A 307 -10.04 18.52 28.25
N ARG A 308 -10.75 17.43 27.96
CA ARG A 308 -10.86 16.90 26.60
C ARG A 308 -11.61 17.87 25.73
N PHE A 309 -11.18 17.98 24.48
CA PHE A 309 -11.87 18.67 23.41
C PHE A 309 -12.19 17.65 22.33
N VAL A 310 -13.42 17.62 21.84
CA VAL A 310 -13.85 16.78 20.72
C VAL A 310 -14.70 17.60 19.77
N LEU A 311 -14.30 17.69 18.51
CA LEU A 311 -15.14 18.27 17.46
C LEU A 311 -16.32 17.32 17.17
N LEU A 312 -17.54 17.84 17.25
CA LEU A 312 -18.77 17.11 17.01
C LEU A 312 -19.09 17.15 15.50
N ASN A 313 -18.75 16.07 14.82
CA ASN A 313 -19.04 15.86 13.40
C ASN A 313 -19.34 14.37 13.13
N ALA A 314 -19.42 13.98 11.87
CA ALA A 314 -19.72 12.60 11.47
C ALA A 314 -18.74 11.53 12.00
N ALA A 315 -17.56 11.90 12.50
CA ALA A 315 -16.62 10.95 13.11
C ALA A 315 -16.97 10.58 14.56
N VAL A 316 -17.86 11.34 15.21
CA VAL A 316 -18.40 11.00 16.53
C VAL A 316 -19.71 10.24 16.31
N VAL A 317 -19.84 9.05 16.91
CA VAL A 317 -20.96 8.15 16.64
C VAL A 317 -21.66 7.72 17.92
N GLN A 318 -22.96 7.43 17.84
CA GLN A 318 -23.70 6.80 18.95
C GLN A 318 -23.75 5.28 18.76
N PRO A 319 -23.55 4.47 19.81
CA PRO A 319 -23.73 3.03 19.74
C PRO A 319 -25.22 2.68 19.59
N VAL A 320 -25.51 1.46 19.13
CA VAL A 320 -26.86 0.92 19.22
C VAL A 320 -27.11 0.48 20.67
N LEU A 321 -27.82 1.32 21.44
CA LEU A 321 -28.15 1.05 22.84
C LEU A 321 -29.67 1.11 23.02
N PRO A 322 -30.34 0.02 23.41
CA PRO A 322 -31.77 0.05 23.75
C PRO A 322 -32.02 0.90 25.00
N LEU A 323 -33.16 1.60 25.07
CA LEU A 323 -33.51 2.45 26.22
C LEU A 323 -33.54 1.67 27.55
N ALA A 324 -33.97 0.41 27.53
CA ALA A 324 -33.96 -0.46 28.71
C ALA A 324 -32.56 -0.72 29.29
N GLU A 325 -31.51 -0.40 28.53
CA GLU A 325 -30.13 -0.52 28.95
C GLU A 325 -29.46 0.83 29.25
N ALA A 326 -30.20 1.93 29.17
CA ALA A 326 -29.72 3.24 29.59
C ALA A 326 -29.32 3.22 31.07
N ALA A 327 -28.32 4.02 31.43
CA ALA A 327 -27.76 4.10 32.78
C ALA A 327 -27.22 2.80 33.42
N LEU A 328 -27.21 1.67 32.69
CA LEU A 328 -26.55 0.44 33.14
C LEU A 328 -25.06 0.49 32.83
N ALA A 329 -24.23 0.02 33.77
CA ALA A 329 -22.82 -0.17 33.52
C ALA A 329 -22.61 -1.26 32.46
N ARG A 330 -22.00 -0.89 31.34
CA ARG A 330 -21.69 -1.77 30.22
C ARG A 330 -20.20 -1.75 29.93
N ILE A 331 -19.67 -2.93 29.62
CA ILE A 331 -18.28 -3.10 29.20
C ILE A 331 -18.25 -3.13 27.68
N TRP A 332 -17.37 -2.30 27.13
CA TRP A 332 -17.15 -2.12 25.72
C TRP A 332 -15.70 -2.46 25.39
N ARG A 333 -15.49 -2.98 24.18
CA ARG A 333 -14.15 -3.14 23.61
C ARG A 333 -14.07 -2.44 22.27
N ALA A 334 -13.00 -1.70 22.02
CA ALA A 334 -12.74 -1.09 20.72
C ALA A 334 -11.32 -1.39 20.24
N GLY A 335 -11.18 -1.77 18.96
CA GLY A 335 -9.89 -2.07 18.34
C GLY A 335 -10.01 -2.18 16.82
N PRO A 336 -8.89 -2.39 16.11
CA PRO A 336 -8.89 -2.56 14.64
C PRO A 336 -9.88 -3.63 14.20
N ALA A 337 -10.75 -3.31 13.23
CA ALA A 337 -11.80 -4.22 12.77
C ALA A 337 -11.24 -5.53 12.17
N GLN A 338 -10.03 -5.51 11.61
CA GLN A 338 -9.37 -6.71 11.09
C GLN A 338 -8.78 -7.64 12.17
N HIS A 339 -8.74 -7.21 13.44
CA HIS A 339 -8.19 -8.00 14.53
C HIS A 339 -9.31 -8.62 15.36
N ASP A 340 -9.03 -9.79 15.93
CA ASP A 340 -9.93 -10.39 16.91
C ASP A 340 -10.06 -9.52 18.17
N HIS A 341 -11.26 -9.51 18.75
CA HIS A 341 -11.61 -8.73 19.94
C HIS A 341 -10.85 -9.08 21.23
N ALA A 342 -10.12 -10.20 21.26
CA ALA A 342 -9.20 -10.57 22.33
C ALA A 342 -7.75 -10.10 22.08
N ALA A 343 -7.45 -9.49 20.92
CA ALA A 343 -6.13 -9.00 20.59
C ALA A 343 -5.69 -7.85 21.51
N SER A 344 -4.38 -7.73 21.72
CA SER A 344 -3.78 -6.67 22.56
C SER A 344 -4.04 -5.25 22.06
N SER A 345 -4.41 -5.09 20.78
CA SER A 345 -4.81 -3.83 20.15
C SER A 345 -6.21 -3.35 20.57
N TYR A 346 -7.00 -4.18 21.26
CA TYR A 346 -8.29 -3.76 21.78
C TYR A 346 -8.15 -3.04 23.13
N ARG A 347 -8.91 -1.97 23.29
CA ARG A 347 -9.11 -1.23 24.54
C ARG A 347 -10.44 -1.66 25.15
N GLU A 348 -10.43 -2.05 26.41
CA GLU A 348 -11.65 -2.28 27.19
C GLU A 348 -11.98 -1.02 28.01
N VAL A 349 -13.26 -0.64 28.03
CA VAL A 349 -13.79 0.50 28.77
C VAL A 349 -15.14 0.13 29.37
N THR A 350 -15.32 0.39 30.66
CA THR A 350 -16.64 0.34 31.30
C THR A 350 -17.26 1.73 31.24
N HIS A 351 -18.43 1.84 30.62
CA HIS A 351 -19.22 3.07 30.59
C HIS A 351 -20.57 2.83 31.25
N GLN A 352 -20.99 3.77 32.09
CA GLN A 352 -22.33 3.83 32.64
C GLN A 352 -22.91 5.17 32.20
N GLY A 353 -23.98 5.13 31.40
CA GLY A 353 -24.63 6.35 30.92
C GLY A 353 -25.23 7.16 32.07
N ALA A 354 -25.41 8.46 31.82
CA ALA A 354 -26.10 9.38 32.71
C ALA A 354 -27.60 9.08 32.86
#